data_AF-A0A4Q5PJI2-F1
#
_entry.id   AF-A0A4Q5PJI2-F1
#
_cell.length_a   1.000
_cell.length_b   1.000
_cell.length_c   1.000
_cell.angle_alpha   90.00
_cell.angle_beta   90.00
_cell.angle_gamma   90.00
#
_symmetry.space_group_name_H-M   'P 1'
#
loop_
_entity.id
_entity.type
_entity.pdbx_description
1 polymer ?
#
loop_
_entity_poly.entity_id
_entity_poly.type
_entity_poly.pdbx_seq_one_letter_code
_entity_poly.pdbx_strand_id
1 'polypeptide(L)'
;MSATDLPLDREAMRLLAEIGFVGTLSGPVGATKTLFEALQQLRPDSNLPLIGLALNDLAAKRPDDAVRTLREVALKRSPEDAEVQAFLGLALQKAGQSAEARRVLMTVLQNRTADAEPHVRMAMKLLQSDGIQTPVPQRRETPWSEQLRATR
;
A
#
# COMPACT_ATOMS: atom_id res chain seq x y z
N MET A 1 -20.61 -22.37 14.57
CA MET A 1 -21.02 -21.46 13.47
C MET A 1 -19.74 -20.98 12.83
N SER A 2 -19.39 -21.51 11.66
CA SER A 2 -18.11 -21.26 11.00
C SER A 2 -18.12 -19.90 10.30
N ALA A 3 -16.98 -19.22 10.24
CA ALA A 3 -16.81 -17.87 9.68
C ALA A 3 -17.02 -17.78 8.14
N THR A 4 -17.68 -18.77 7.53
CA THR A 4 -17.83 -18.95 6.09
C THR A 4 -19.15 -18.43 5.50
N ASP A 5 -20.09 -17.97 6.33
CA ASP A 5 -21.47 -17.66 5.89
C ASP A 5 -21.83 -16.15 5.85
N LEU A 6 -20.85 -15.24 5.87
CA LEU A 6 -21.13 -13.84 5.53
C LEU A 6 -20.67 -13.58 4.08
N PRO A 7 -21.59 -13.52 3.09
CA PRO A 7 -21.21 -13.28 1.71
C PRO A 7 -20.99 -11.77 1.55
N LEU A 8 -19.90 -11.27 2.10
CA LEU A 8 -19.44 -9.92 1.77
C LEU A 8 -18.86 -10.02 0.36
N ASP A 9 -19.68 -9.68 -0.62
CA ASP A 9 -19.28 -9.59 -2.01
C ASP A 9 -18.17 -8.55 -2.21
N ARG A 10 -17.61 -8.50 -3.42
CA ARG A 10 -16.53 -7.56 -3.76
C ARG A 10 -16.90 -6.11 -3.44
N GLU A 11 -18.18 -5.78 -3.54
CA GLU A 11 -18.70 -4.44 -3.29
C GLU A 11 -18.73 -4.14 -1.79
N ALA A 12 -19.20 -5.07 -0.96
CA ALA A 12 -19.17 -4.95 0.50
C ALA A 12 -17.71 -4.85 1.02
N MET A 13 -16.79 -5.58 0.40
CA MET A 13 -15.36 -5.51 0.75
C MET A 13 -14.75 -4.16 0.35
N ARG A 14 -15.11 -3.63 -0.82
CA ARG A 14 -14.74 -2.28 -1.25
C ARG A 14 -15.34 -1.22 -0.33
N LEU A 15 -16.61 -1.37 0.05
CA LEU A 15 -17.33 -0.46 0.92
C LEU A 15 -16.73 -0.44 2.32
N LEU A 16 -16.28 -1.58 2.85
CA LEU A 16 -15.57 -1.64 4.13
C LEU A 16 -14.19 -0.98 4.08
N ALA A 17 -13.48 -1.08 2.95
CA ALA A 17 -12.25 -0.33 2.72
C ALA A 17 -12.51 1.18 2.56
N GLU A 18 -13.57 1.57 1.85
CA GLU A 18 -14.02 2.96 1.70
C GLU A 18 -14.48 3.54 3.05
N ILE A 19 -15.22 2.80 3.87
CA ILE A 19 -15.62 3.18 5.23
C ILE A 19 -14.40 3.26 6.15
N GLY A 20 -13.45 2.34 6.03
CA GLY A 20 -12.19 2.41 6.74
C GLY A 20 -11.37 3.66 6.36
N PHE A 21 -11.35 4.02 5.08
CA PHE A 21 -10.66 5.19 4.55
C PHE A 21 -11.35 6.50 4.94
N VAL A 22 -12.68 6.58 4.83
CA VAL A 22 -13.51 7.72 5.27
C VAL A 22 -13.48 7.85 6.79
N GLY A 23 -13.53 6.74 7.52
CA GLY A 23 -13.42 6.70 8.98
C GLY A 23 -12.05 7.12 9.48
N THR A 24 -10.98 6.80 8.75
CA THR A 24 -9.62 7.31 9.01
C THR A 24 -9.56 8.83 8.84
N LEU A 25 -10.31 9.40 7.89
CA LEU A 25 -10.33 10.83 7.63
C LEU A 25 -11.33 11.61 8.50
N SER A 26 -12.38 10.98 9.02
CA SER A 26 -13.52 11.69 9.64
C SER A 26 -14.27 10.92 10.73
N GLY A 27 -13.90 9.68 11.03
CA GLY A 27 -14.57 8.81 12.02
C GLY A 27 -13.77 8.64 13.32
N PRO A 28 -14.39 8.09 14.38
CA PRO A 28 -13.69 7.76 15.61
C PRO A 28 -12.67 6.65 15.36
N VAL A 29 -11.39 6.94 15.59
CA VAL A 29 -10.24 6.01 15.48
C VAL A 29 -10.51 4.64 16.12
N GLY A 30 -11.27 4.60 17.22
CA GLY A 30 -11.64 3.37 17.90
C GLY A 30 -12.54 2.45 17.06
N ALA A 31 -13.57 2.99 16.41
CA ALA A 31 -14.52 2.21 15.62
C ALA A 31 -13.86 1.62 14.35
N THR A 32 -12.98 2.40 13.72
CA THR A 32 -12.21 1.97 12.55
C THR A 32 -11.23 0.86 12.90
N LYS A 33 -10.59 0.93 14.08
CA LYS A 33 -9.72 -0.15 14.57
C LYS A 33 -10.47 -1.48 14.73
N THR A 34 -11.61 -1.46 15.42
CA THR A 34 -12.44 -2.65 15.64
C THR A 34 -12.86 -3.31 14.33
N LEU A 35 -13.20 -2.50 13.32
CA LEU A 35 -13.56 -3.01 11.99
C LEU A 35 -12.40 -3.77 11.33
N PHE A 36 -11.20 -3.21 11.34
CA PHE A 36 -10.04 -3.86 10.73
C PHE A 36 -9.57 -5.09 11.51
N GLU A 37 -9.68 -5.10 12.84
CA GLU A 37 -9.44 -6.29 13.66
C GLU A 37 -10.41 -7.43 13.29
N ALA A 38 -11.70 -7.12 13.08
CA ALA A 38 -12.68 -8.10 12.61
C ALA A 38 -12.36 -8.61 11.19
N LEU A 39 -12.00 -7.71 10.27
CA LEU A 39 -11.59 -8.09 8.92
C LEU A 39 -10.35 -8.99 8.91
N GLN A 40 -9.42 -8.79 9.84
CA GLN A 40 -8.25 -9.64 9.99
C GLN A 40 -8.62 -11.07 10.40
N GLN A 41 -9.61 -11.25 11.28
CA GLN A 41 -10.11 -12.57 11.66
C GLN A 41 -10.81 -13.27 10.50
N LEU A 42 -11.53 -12.52 9.66
CA LEU A 42 -12.23 -13.05 8.49
C LEU A 42 -11.29 -13.36 7.31
N ARG A 43 -10.18 -12.64 7.19
CA ARG A 43 -9.22 -12.74 6.07
C ARG A 43 -7.77 -12.75 6.59
N PRO A 44 -7.34 -13.81 7.27
CA PRO A 44 -6.01 -13.89 7.85
C PRO A 44 -4.88 -13.78 6.81
N ASP A 45 -5.16 -14.21 5.57
CA ASP A 45 -4.22 -14.21 4.44
C ASP A 45 -4.14 -12.88 3.69
N SER A 46 -4.96 -11.88 4.05
CA SER A 46 -4.94 -10.56 3.41
C SER A 46 -4.12 -9.57 4.21
N ASN A 47 -3.32 -8.75 3.52
CA ASN A 47 -2.64 -7.60 4.11
C ASN A 47 -3.56 -6.36 4.22
N LEU A 48 -4.73 -6.36 3.58
CA LEU A 48 -5.67 -5.23 3.57
C LEU A 48 -6.07 -4.76 4.99
N PRO A 49 -6.40 -5.66 5.94
CA PRO A 49 -6.73 -5.23 7.30
C PRO A 49 -5.53 -4.58 8.03
N LEU A 50 -4.31 -5.06 7.77
CA LEU A 50 -3.08 -4.50 8.35
C LEU A 50 -2.78 -3.11 7.78
N ILE A 51 -3.02 -2.90 6.48
CA ILE A 51 -2.94 -1.58 5.84
C ILE A 51 -3.97 -0.64 6.46
N GLY A 52 -5.20 -1.11 6.66
CA GLY A 52 -6.26 -0.36 7.32
C GLY A 52 -5.92 0.08 8.75
N LEU A 53 -5.38 -0.83 9.56
CA LEU A 53 -4.90 -0.52 10.91
C LEU A 53 -3.78 0.53 10.89
N ALA A 54 -2.83 0.40 9.97
CA ALA A 54 -1.75 1.37 9.82
C ALA A 54 -2.28 2.76 9.43
N LEU A 55 -3.26 2.84 8.53
CA LEU A 55 -3.92 4.10 8.17
C LEU A 55 -4.65 4.71 9.38
N ASN A 56 -5.34 3.89 10.17
CA ASN A 56 -5.99 4.32 11.40
C ASN A 56 -4.99 4.89 12.42
N ASP A 57 -3.82 4.26 12.58
CA ASP A 57 -2.75 4.78 13.43
C ASP A 57 -2.18 6.10 12.91
N LEU A 58 -2.04 6.27 11.59
CA LEU A 58 -1.64 7.53 10.99
C LEU A 58 -2.64 8.66 11.25
N ALA A 59 -3.95 8.40 11.15
CA ALA A 59 -4.99 9.36 11.51
C ALA A 59 -4.95 9.72 12.99
N ALA A 60 -4.61 8.75 13.84
CA ALA A 60 -4.43 8.95 15.27
C ALA A 60 -3.11 9.63 15.64
N LYS A 61 -2.32 10.10 14.66
CA LYS A 61 -0.99 10.69 14.84
C LYS A 61 0.02 9.76 15.54
N ARG A 62 -0.09 8.45 15.30
CA ARG A 62 0.84 7.41 15.77
C ARG A 62 1.60 6.76 14.59
N PRO A 63 2.47 7.51 13.89
CA PRO A 63 3.15 6.99 12.71
C PRO A 63 4.11 5.84 13.00
N ASP A 64 4.72 5.79 14.20
CA ASP A 64 5.60 4.68 14.58
C ASP A 64 4.86 3.34 14.72
N ASP A 65 3.62 3.36 15.21
CA ASP A 65 2.77 2.16 15.28
C ASP A 65 2.37 1.65 13.89
N ALA A 66 2.11 2.57 12.96
CA ALA A 66 1.86 2.24 11.57
C ALA A 66 3.10 1.60 10.90
N VAL A 67 4.28 2.18 11.12
CA VAL A 67 5.56 1.62 10.65
C VAL A 67 5.77 0.22 11.20
N ARG A 68 5.57 0.02 12.51
CA ARG A 68 5.71 -1.28 13.19
C ARG A 68 4.77 -2.31 12.59
N THR A 69 3.49 -1.99 12.45
CA THR A 69 2.48 -2.91 11.90
C THR A 69 2.81 -3.33 10.47
N LEU A 70 3.17 -2.38 9.61
CA LEU A 70 3.50 -2.67 8.21
C LEU A 70 4.81 -3.43 8.06
N ARG A 71 5.85 -3.05 8.81
CA ARG A 71 7.19 -3.66 8.72
C ARG A 71 7.25 -5.03 9.37
N GLU A 72 6.71 -5.17 10.57
CA GLU A 72 6.91 -6.36 11.40
C GLU A 72 5.85 -7.43 11.21
N VAL A 73 4.68 -7.06 10.66
CA VAL A 73 3.58 -8.00 10.45
C VAL A 73 3.30 -8.17 8.96
N ALA A 74 2.92 -7.09 8.25
CA ALA A 74 2.50 -7.20 6.86
C ALA A 74 3.64 -7.62 5.92
N LEU A 75 4.79 -6.94 5.99
CA LEU A 75 5.92 -7.22 5.12
C LEU A 75 6.62 -8.55 5.45
N LYS A 76 6.54 -9.04 6.69
CA LYS A 76 7.02 -10.39 7.03
C LYS A 76 6.18 -11.49 6.37
N ARG A 77 4.88 -11.25 6.17
CA ARG A 77 3.98 -12.17 5.47
C ARG A 77 4.21 -12.14 3.96
N SER A 78 4.37 -10.94 3.41
CA SER A 78 4.54 -10.72 1.98
C SER A 78 5.68 -9.73 1.69
N PRO A 79 6.95 -10.19 1.67
CA PRO A 79 8.12 -9.30 1.55
C PRO A 79 8.16 -8.44 0.29
N GLU A 80 7.55 -8.93 -0.80
CA GLU A 80 7.52 -8.28 -2.11
C GLU A 80 6.20 -7.56 -2.41
N ASP A 81 5.31 -7.44 -1.43
CA ASP A 81 4.03 -6.77 -1.60
C ASP A 81 4.22 -5.26 -1.77
N ALA A 82 4.14 -4.82 -3.04
CA ALA A 82 4.35 -3.44 -3.44
C ALA A 82 3.31 -2.47 -2.83
N GLU A 83 2.11 -2.96 -2.51
CA GLU A 83 1.09 -2.15 -1.84
C GLU A 83 1.49 -1.89 -0.38
N VAL A 84 1.89 -2.94 0.35
CA VAL A 84 2.41 -2.81 1.72
C VAL A 84 3.65 -1.92 1.77
N GLN A 85 4.57 -2.07 0.81
CA GLN A 85 5.76 -1.22 0.70
C GLN A 85 5.40 0.26 0.46
N ALA A 86 4.40 0.55 -0.37
CA ALA A 86 3.94 1.92 -0.60
C ALA A 86 3.34 2.56 0.67
N PHE A 87 2.50 1.84 1.40
CA PHE A 87 1.95 2.31 2.67
C PHE A 87 3.02 2.43 3.77
N LEU A 88 4.03 1.55 3.78
CA LEU A 88 5.18 1.69 4.68
C LEU A 88 5.94 2.98 4.37
N GLY A 89 6.19 3.27 3.10
CA GLY A 89 6.80 4.53 2.68
C GLY A 89 6.02 5.77 3.15
N LEU A 90 4.68 5.76 3.06
CA LEU A 90 3.84 6.81 3.62
C LEU A 90 4.02 6.93 5.15
N ALA A 91 3.95 5.82 5.88
CA ALA A 91 4.09 5.81 7.33
C ALA A 91 5.47 6.35 7.78
N LEU A 92 6.53 5.96 7.07
CA LEU A 92 7.89 6.43 7.30
C LEU A 92 8.02 7.95 7.08
N GLN A 93 7.41 8.51 6.03
CA GLN A 93 7.37 9.96 5.85
C GLN A 93 6.66 10.67 7.00
N LYS A 94 5.53 10.12 7.45
CA LYS A 94 4.78 10.68 8.59
C LYS A 94 5.52 10.53 9.93
N ALA A 95 6.41 9.54 10.06
CA ALA A 95 7.32 9.37 11.18
C ALA A 95 8.57 10.27 11.10
N GLY A 96 8.75 11.04 10.01
CA GLY A 96 9.96 11.85 9.80
C GLY A 96 11.18 11.05 9.32
N GLN A 97 11.00 9.78 8.96
CA GLN A 97 12.04 8.87 8.49
C GLN A 97 12.20 8.94 6.96
N SER A 98 12.33 10.15 6.41
CA SER A 98 12.29 10.42 4.95
C SER A 98 13.33 9.65 4.14
N ALA A 99 14.54 9.46 4.67
CA ALA A 99 15.59 8.70 3.96
C ALA A 99 15.21 7.23 3.76
N GLU A 100 14.63 6.59 4.78
CA GLU A 100 14.16 5.20 4.68
C GLU A 100 12.90 5.12 3.82
N ALA A 101 11.97 6.06 3.99
CA ALA A 101 10.77 6.17 3.16
C ALA A 101 11.13 6.17 1.67
N ARG A 102 12.10 7.00 1.29
CA ARG A 102 12.60 7.09 -0.08
C ARG A 102 13.13 5.76 -0.59
N ARG A 103 13.96 5.07 0.20
CA ARG A 103 14.52 3.77 -0.18
C ARG A 103 13.42 2.74 -0.45
N VAL A 104 12.42 2.67 0.43
CA VAL A 104 11.28 1.74 0.29
C VAL A 104 10.40 2.12 -0.91
N LEU A 105 10.08 3.40 -1.10
CA LEU A 105 9.26 3.82 -2.24
C LEU A 105 9.95 3.59 -3.59
N MET A 106 11.29 3.63 -3.65
CA MET A 106 12.04 3.28 -4.85
C MET A 106 11.93 1.80 -5.20
N THR A 107 11.80 0.87 -4.24
CA THR A 107 11.61 -0.55 -4.55
C THR A 107 10.24 -0.81 -5.20
N VAL A 108 9.22 -0.04 -4.81
CA VAL A 108 7.89 -0.07 -5.45
C VAL A 108 8.00 0.31 -6.93
N LEU A 109 8.86 1.29 -7.28
CA LEU A 109 9.04 1.74 -8.67
C LEU A 109 9.94 0.80 -9.50
N GLN A 110 10.90 0.11 -8.87
CA GLN A 110 11.82 -0.80 -9.56
C GLN A 110 11.13 -2.06 -10.08
N ASN A 111 10.07 -2.50 -9.40
CA ASN A 111 9.46 -3.79 -9.67
C ASN A 111 8.27 -3.74 -10.63
N ARG A 112 7.81 -2.58 -11.13
CA ARG A 112 6.63 -2.48 -12.02
C ARG A 112 6.66 -1.33 -13.03
N THR A 113 5.88 -1.49 -14.10
CA THR A 113 5.62 -0.45 -15.10
C THR A 113 4.71 0.63 -14.51
N ALA A 114 5.14 1.90 -14.64
CA ALA A 114 4.57 3.07 -13.97
C ALA A 114 3.05 3.33 -14.21
N ASP A 115 2.43 2.66 -15.18
CA ASP A 115 1.08 2.98 -15.66
C ASP A 115 -0.04 2.10 -15.06
N ALA A 116 0.25 0.91 -14.50
CA ALA A 116 -0.81 -0.06 -14.22
C ALA A 116 -1.46 0.07 -12.83
N GLU A 117 -0.72 0.49 -11.79
CA GLU A 117 -1.13 0.20 -10.41
C GLU A 117 -1.24 1.43 -9.46
N PRO A 118 -2.30 1.54 -8.65
CA PRO A 118 -2.54 2.68 -7.76
C PRO A 118 -1.39 2.98 -6.77
N HIS A 119 -0.76 1.95 -6.21
CA HIS A 119 0.32 2.10 -5.22
C HIS A 119 1.63 2.61 -5.85
N VAL A 120 1.88 2.34 -7.13
CA VAL A 120 3.01 2.90 -7.89
C VAL A 120 2.83 4.40 -8.08
N ARG A 121 1.61 4.84 -8.45
CA ARG A 121 1.27 6.27 -8.56
C ARG A 121 1.39 6.98 -7.21
N MET A 122 0.96 6.32 -6.13
CA MET A 122 1.12 6.84 -4.78
C MET A 122 2.60 7.01 -4.41
N ALA A 123 3.43 5.99 -4.65
CA ALA A 123 4.87 6.05 -4.37
C ALA A 123 5.55 7.19 -5.14
N MET A 124 5.22 7.36 -6.42
CA MET A 124 5.72 8.45 -7.24
C MET A 124 5.35 9.82 -6.68
N LYS A 125 4.07 10.02 -6.30
CA LYS A 125 3.59 11.27 -5.69
C LYS A 125 4.29 11.58 -4.37
N LEU A 126 4.48 10.57 -3.51
CA LEU A 126 5.15 10.72 -2.22
C LEU A 126 6.63 11.10 -2.39
N LEU A 127 7.31 10.54 -3.37
CA LEU A 127 8.71 10.88 -3.68
C LEU A 127 8.84 12.32 -4.22
N GLN A 128 7.90 12.75 -5.06
CA GLN A 128 7.84 14.12 -5.59
C GLN A 128 7.56 15.16 -4.50
N SER A 129 6.64 14.88 -3.57
CA SER A 129 6.34 15.79 -2.45
C SER A 129 7.50 15.94 -1.46
N ASP A 130 8.41 14.96 -1.43
CA ASP A 130 9.61 14.96 -0.59
C ASP A 130 10.83 15.59 -1.29
N GLY A 131 10.59 16.40 -2.34
CA GLY A 131 11.58 17.25 -3.00
C GLY A 131 12.50 16.56 -4.02
N ILE A 132 12.18 15.34 -4.48
CA ILE A 132 13.03 14.61 -5.44
C ILE A 132 12.30 14.30 -6.73
N GLN A 133 12.94 14.66 -7.84
CA GLN A 133 12.56 14.18 -9.18
C GLN A 133 12.75 12.66 -9.21
N THR A 134 11.64 11.93 -9.28
CA THR A 134 11.66 10.48 -9.53
C THR A 134 12.33 10.25 -10.88
N PRO A 135 13.37 9.42 -11.00
CA PRO A 135 13.81 8.97 -12.31
C PRO A 135 12.65 8.16 -12.90
N VAL A 136 11.95 8.75 -13.87
CA VAL A 136 10.97 8.01 -14.68
C VAL A 136 11.76 6.87 -15.30
N PRO A 137 11.42 5.59 -15.04
CA PRO A 137 12.11 4.50 -15.70
C PRO A 137 11.91 4.70 -17.20
N GLN A 138 12.97 5.06 -17.94
CA GLN A 138 12.91 5.08 -19.39
C GLN A 138 12.57 3.66 -19.83
N ARG A 139 11.36 3.47 -20.37
CA ARG A 139 11.05 2.25 -21.10
C ARG A 139 12.16 2.07 -22.11
N ARG A 140 12.91 0.97 -22.03
CA ARG A 140 13.64 0.48 -23.18
C ARG A 140 12.59 -0.03 -24.15
N GLU A 141 11.98 0.89 -24.90
CA GLU A 141 11.23 0.52 -26.08
C GLU A 141 12.25 -0.12 -27.01
N THR A 142 12.10 -1.43 -27.21
CA THR A 142 12.85 -2.14 -28.23
C THR A 142 12.52 -1.45 -29.56
N PRO A 143 13.49 -0.81 -30.23
CA PRO A 143 13.19 -0.08 -31.45
C PRO A 143 12.50 -1.03 -32.44
N TRP A 144 11.50 -0.53 -33.17
CA TRP A 144 10.75 -1.30 -34.18
C TRP A 144 11.67 -2.08 -35.16
N SER A 145 12.90 -1.61 -35.37
CA SER A 145 13.94 -2.25 -36.17
C SER A 145 14.53 -3.55 -35.61
N GLU A 146 14.35 -3.84 -34.32
CA GLU A 146 14.74 -5.12 -33.70
C GLU A 146 13.60 -6.15 -33.77
N GLN A 147 12.34 -5.72 -33.72
CA GLN A 147 11.17 -6.61 -33.79
C GLN A 147 11.05 -7.28 -35.18
N LEU A 148 11.39 -6.58 -36.26
CA LEU A 148 11.34 -7.11 -37.63
C LEU A 148 12.48 -8.07 -37.98
N ARG A 149 13.52 -8.17 -37.14
CA ARG A 149 14.65 -9.09 -37.37
C ARG A 149 14.40 -10.49 -36.81
N ALA A 150 13.42 -10.67 -35.92
CA ALA A 150 13.05 -11.96 -35.33
C ALA A 150 12.06 -12.77 -36.19
N THR A 151 11.57 -12.21 -37.30
CA THR A 151 10.59 -12.84 -38.21
C THR A 151 11.19 -13.23 -39.56
N ARG A 152 12.50 -13.49 -39.65
CA ARG A 152 13.17 -14.03 -40.84
C ARG A 152 13.89 -15.32 -40.54
#